data_AF-A0A433RNF6-F1
#
_entry.id   AF-A0A433RNF6-F1
#
_cell.length_a   1.000
_cell.length_b   1.000
_cell.length_c   1.000
_cell.angle_alpha   90.00
_cell.angle_beta   90.00
_cell.angle_gamma   90.00
#
_symmetry.space_group_name_H-M   'P 1'
#
loop_
_entity.id
_entity.type
_entity.pdbx_description
1 polymer ?
#
loop_
_entity_poly.entity_id
_entity_poly.type
_entity_poly.pdbx_seq_one_letter_code
_entity_poly.pdbx_strand_id
1 'polypeptide(L)' 'MSTIERAKEMFGEDNVMESVIKHLERLKAWDVTGITDNDMHDRKAHQVFLDVIDELEEKLAQFEEAGKYE' A
#
# COMPACT_ATOMS: atom_id res chain seq x y z
N MET A 1 20.12 -8.81 0.78
CA MET A 1 19.49 -7.53 0.44
C MET A 1 18.27 -7.80 -0.42
N SER A 2 17.08 -7.56 0.13
CA SER A 2 15.81 -7.57 -0.61
C SER A 2 15.63 -6.27 -1.41
N THR A 3 14.74 -6.27 -2.40
CA THR A 3 14.41 -5.07 -3.18
C THR A 3 13.93 -3.92 -2.28
N ILE A 4 13.23 -4.24 -1.18
CA ILE A 4 12.73 -3.24 -0.22
C ILE A 4 13.87 -2.63 0.58
N GLU A 5 14.81 -3.44 1.08
CA GLU A 5 15.98 -2.93 1.81
C GLU A 5 16.79 -1.95 0.94
N ARG A 6 16.99 -2.28 -0.34
CA ARG A 6 17.65 -1.38 -1.28
C ARG A 6 16.85 -0.10 -1.54
N ALA A 7 15.53 -0.19 -1.60
CA ALA A 7 14.68 1.00 -1.75
C ALA A 7 14.82 1.93 -0.53
N LYS A 8 14.82 1.37 0.69
CA LYS A 8 15.01 2.13 1.93
C LYS A 8 16.38 2.82 1.97
N GLU A 9 17.44 2.15 1.53
CA GLU A 9 18.77 2.76 1.37
C GLU A 9 18.78 3.92 0.37
N MET A 10 18.00 3.85 -0.72
CA MET A 10 18.01 4.84 -1.80
C MET A 10 17.11 6.05 -1.52
N PHE A 11 15.95 5.82 -0.90
CA PHE A 11 14.90 6.83 -0.74
C PHE A 11 14.73 7.28 0.72
N GLY A 12 15.34 6.59 1.68
CA GLY A 12 15.14 6.79 3.11
C GLY A 12 13.99 5.94 3.66
N GLU A 13 14.05 5.63 4.94
CA GLU A 13 13.03 4.82 5.64
C GLU A 13 11.62 5.43 5.51
N ASP A 14 11.50 6.75 5.67
CA ASP A 14 10.20 7.43 5.69
C ASP A 14 9.54 7.53 4.31
N ASN A 15 10.32 7.46 3.22
CA ASN A 15 9.81 7.59 1.85
C ASN A 15 9.51 6.25 1.18
N VAL A 16 9.75 5.14 1.85
CA VAL A 16 9.36 3.81 1.38
C VAL A 16 8.17 3.35 2.22
N MET A 17 7.12 2.88 1.54
CA MET A 17 5.94 2.38 2.24
C MET A 17 6.23 1.04 2.90
N GLU A 18 5.74 0.84 4.12
CA GLU A 18 5.78 -0.44 4.84
C GLU A 18 4.75 -1.43 4.27
N SER A 19 3.63 -0.91 3.75
CA SER A 19 2.57 -1.69 3.14
C SER A 19 2.95 -2.15 1.73
N VAL A 20 3.32 -3.43 1.60
CA VAL A 20 3.79 -4.02 0.34
C VAL A 20 2.71 -4.88 -0.32
N ILE A 21 2.31 -4.48 -1.53
CA ILE A 21 1.40 -5.28 -2.36
C ILE A 21 2.16 -6.46 -2.97
N LYS A 22 1.86 -7.67 -2.51
CA LYS A 22 2.40 -8.92 -3.06
C LYS A 22 1.55 -9.42 -4.23
N HIS A 23 2.06 -10.38 -5.00
CA HIS A 23 1.25 -11.09 -5.97
C HIS A 23 0.13 -11.86 -5.25
N LEU A 24 -1.11 -11.43 -5.45
CA LEU A 24 -2.29 -12.08 -4.92
C LEU A 24 -3.02 -12.78 -6.07
N GLU A 25 -3.20 -14.11 -5.99
CA GLU A 25 -3.95 -14.86 -7.01
C GLU A 25 -5.38 -14.32 -7.19
N ARG A 26 -5.96 -13.75 -6.13
CA ARG A 26 -7.30 -13.15 -6.19
C ARG A 26 -7.39 -11.96 -7.15
N LEU A 27 -6.33 -11.16 -7.28
CA LEU A 27 -6.30 -10.01 -8.20
C LEU A 27 -6.44 -10.44 -9.66
N LYS A 28 -5.85 -11.59 -10.03
CA LYS A 28 -5.98 -12.15 -11.37
C LYS A 28 -7.42 -12.55 -11.71
N ALA A 29 -8.21 -12.94 -10.71
CA ALA A 29 -9.62 -13.28 -10.92
C ALA A 29 -10.44 -12.01 -11.20
N TRP A 30 -10.13 -10.90 -10.53
CA TRP A 30 -10.82 -9.62 -10.71
C TRP A 30 -10.66 -9.04 -12.12
N ASP A 31 -9.60 -9.38 -12.86
CA ASP A 31 -9.46 -9.03 -14.29
C ASP A 31 -10.59 -9.62 -15.15
N VAL A 32 -11.22 -10.71 -14.70
CA VAL A 32 -12.30 -11.42 -15.42
C VAL A 32 -13.66 -11.15 -14.78
N THR A 33 -13.74 -11.22 -13.45
CA THR A 33 -15.01 -11.14 -12.72
C THR A 33 -15.39 -9.72 -12.32
N GLY A 34 -14.47 -8.77 -12.46
CA GLY A 34 -14.54 -7.48 -11.79
C GLY A 34 -14.17 -7.61 -10.30
N ILE A 35 -13.98 -6.44 -9.68
CA ILE A 35 -13.72 -6.33 -8.25
C ILE A 35 -14.99 -6.69 -7.47
N THR A 36 -14.89 -7.66 -6.56
CA THR A 36 -16.01 -8.15 -5.75
C THR A 36 -15.67 -8.18 -4.26
N ASP A 37 -16.69 -8.26 -3.40
CA ASP A 37 -16.53 -8.48 -1.94
C ASP A 37 -17.43 -9.63 -1.46
N ASN A 38 -17.30 -10.78 -2.11
CA ASN A 38 -18.23 -11.91 -1.91
C ASN A 38 -17.68 -12.95 -0.92
N ASP A 39 -16.37 -13.02 -0.72
CA ASP A 39 -15.76 -14.01 0.16
C ASP A 39 -14.56 -13.47 0.97
N MET A 40 -13.97 -14.35 1.79
CA MET A 40 -12.83 -14.01 2.63
C MET A 40 -11.57 -13.64 1.82
N HIS A 41 -11.40 -14.20 0.62
CA HIS A 41 -10.26 -13.90 -0.24
C HIS A 41 -10.40 -12.52 -0.86
N ASP A 42 -11.61 -12.12 -1.26
CA ASP A 42 -11.90 -10.74 -1.66
C ASP A 42 -11.56 -9.78 -0.52
N ARG A 43 -12.13 -9.99 0.67
CA ARG A 43 -11.88 -9.14 1.84
C ARG A 43 -10.39 -9.01 2.16
N LYS A 44 -9.65 -10.12 2.07
CA LYS A 44 -8.21 -10.12 2.31
C LYS A 44 -7.44 -9.35 1.22
N ALA A 45 -7.87 -9.45 -0.03
CA ALA A 45 -7.27 -8.69 -1.11
C ALA A 45 -7.56 -7.19 -0.94
N HIS A 46 -8.79 -6.82 -0.62
CA HIS A 46 -9.18 -5.44 -0.30
C HIS A 46 -8.39 -4.87 0.86
N GLN A 47 -8.23 -5.63 1.94
CA GLN A 47 -7.49 -5.17 3.12
C GLN A 47 -6.07 -4.72 2.79
N VAL A 48 -5.38 -5.42 1.87
CA VAL A 48 -4.03 -5.00 1.44
C VAL A 48 -4.03 -3.60 0.81
N PHE A 49 -5.07 -3.23 0.07
CA PHE A 49 -5.17 -1.89 -0.49
C PHE A 49 -5.62 -0.86 0.55
N LEU A 50 -6.51 -1.23 1.47
CA LEU A 50 -6.91 -0.37 2.56
C LEU A 50 -5.69 0.01 3.42
N ASP A 51 -4.85 -0.97 3.78
CA ASP A 51 -3.62 -0.73 4.55
C ASP A 51 -2.67 0.26 3.83
N VAL A 52 -2.57 0.14 2.50
CA VAL A 52 -1.76 1.07 1.68
C VAL A 52 -2.36 2.48 1.66
N ILE A 53 -3.68 2.61 1.57
CA ILE A 53 -4.36 3.90 1.56
C ILE A 53 -4.25 4.56 2.93
N ASP A 54 -4.43 3.82 4.02
CA ASP A 54 -4.30 4.34 5.38
C ASP A 54 -2.87 4.91 5.58
N GLU A 55 -1.84 4.17 5.18
CA GLU A 55 -0.45 4.66 5.24
C GLU A 55 -0.21 5.88 4.33
N LEU A 56 -0.83 5.92 3.15
CA LEU A 56 -0.74 7.07 2.26
C LEU A 56 -1.36 8.33 2.89
N GLU A 57 -2.55 8.20 3.48
CA GLU A 57 -3.24 9.30 4.17
C GLU A 57 -2.40 9.82 5.35
N GLU A 58 -1.81 8.93 6.14
CA GLU A 58 -0.91 9.29 7.23
C GLU A 58 0.31 10.09 6.73
N LYS A 59 0.96 9.63 5.66
CA LYS A 59 2.12 10.34 5.07
C LYS A 59 1.71 11.69 4.49
N LEU A 60 0.58 11.78 3.80
CA LEU A 60 0.08 13.05 3.26
C LEU A 60 -0.21 14.05 4.38
N ALA A 61 -0.86 13.62 5.47
CA ALA A 61 -1.12 14.47 6.62
C ALA A 61 0.18 14.99 7.27
N GLN A 62 1.23 14.16 7.33
CA GLN A 62 2.55 14.59 7.80
C GLN A 62 3.18 15.65 6.89
N PHE A 63 3.10 15.48 5.57
CA PHE A 63 3.60 16.48 4.61
C PHE A 63 2.83 17.79 4.69
N GLU A 64 1.50 17.73 4.82
CA GLU A 64 0.65 18.91 4.97
C GLU A 64 0.95 19.65 6.28
N GLU A 65 1.17 18.94 7.39
CA GLU A 65 1.53 19.56 8.67
C GLU A 65 2.93 20.19 8.60
N ALA A 66 3.92 19.51 7.99
CA ALA A 66 5.26 20.06 7.81
C ALA A 66 5.26 21.33 6.96
N GLY A 67 4.48 21.35 5.87
CA GLY A 67 4.35 22.51 4.98
C GLY A 67 3.60 23.70 5.59
N LYS A 68 2.92 23.57 6.74
CA LYS A 68 2.29 24.71 7.44
C LYS A 68 3.28 25.61 8.16
N TYR A 69 4.50 25.13 8.40
CA TYR A 69 5.55 25.87 9.13
C TYR A 69 6.68 26.39 8.21
N GLU A 70 6.53 26.25 6.90
CA GLU A 70 7.34 26.90 5.85
C GLU A 70 6.73 28.25 5.43
#